data_AF-A0A1C6MLN0-F1
#
_entry.id   AF-A0A1C6MLN0-F1
#
_cell.length_a   1.000
_cell.length_b   1.000
_cell.length_c   1.000
_cell.angle_alpha   90.00
_cell.angle_beta   90.00
_cell.angle_gamma   90.00
#
_symmetry.space_group_name_H-M   'P 1'
#
loop_
_entity.id
_entity.type
_entity.pdbx_description
1 polymer ?
#
loop_
_entity_poly.entity_id
_entity_poly.type
_entity_poly.pdbx_seq_one_letter_code
_entity_poly.pdbx_strand_id
1 'polypeptide(L)'
;MRGCTGLHHRCVTLKMTQNDASVPLLSDRLIAWAGDRDVGERAAVAALIEEGDILARGDVRDLLVVEHGSVVFCDWPRFEAQYRCVLVLDEGEDAFLTLVLATAFPRLVPLWKVEVLGERRLGIVLRGLARLAGCTTLAVGVRS
;
A
#
# COMPACT_ATOMS: atom_id res chain seq x y z
N MET A 1 -49.56 -42.22 36.38
CA MET A 1 -49.25 -41.36 37.54
C MET A 1 -47.77 -41.04 37.52
N ARG A 2 -47.45 -39.74 37.46
CA ARG A 2 -46.27 -38.97 37.95
C ARG A 2 -44.90 -39.66 38.14
N GLY A 3 -43.86 -38.95 37.69
CA GLY A 3 -42.53 -38.94 38.32
C GLY A 3 -41.38 -39.04 37.32
N CYS A 4 -41.03 -37.96 36.62
CA CYS A 4 -39.97 -37.00 36.99
C CYS A 4 -38.55 -37.40 36.56
N THR A 5 -38.15 -36.73 35.48
CA THR A 5 -36.83 -36.58 34.85
C THR A 5 -35.76 -35.95 35.74
N GLY A 6 -34.52 -36.42 35.57
CA GLY A 6 -33.26 -35.74 35.90
C GLY A 6 -32.11 -36.76 35.82
N LEU A 7 -30.85 -36.46 35.56
CA LEU A 7 -30.11 -35.34 34.95
C LEU A 7 -28.66 -35.87 34.83
N HIS A 8 -27.82 -35.26 33.98
CA HIS A 8 -26.34 -35.44 33.88
C HIS A 8 -25.83 -36.69 33.15
N HIS A 9 -24.88 -36.67 32.20
CA HIS A 9 -23.91 -35.67 31.74
C HIS A 9 -23.74 -35.82 30.21
N ARG A 10 -23.99 -34.76 29.43
CA ARG A 10 -23.43 -34.64 28.08
C ARG A 10 -22.11 -33.89 28.20
N CYS A 11 -21.00 -34.61 28.03
CA CYS A 11 -19.70 -34.01 27.77
C CYS A 11 -19.77 -33.41 26.35
N VAL A 12 -20.02 -32.11 26.26
CA VAL A 12 -19.93 -31.37 25.01
C VAL A 12 -18.45 -31.07 24.77
N THR A 13 -17.83 -31.82 23.88
CA THR A 13 -16.51 -31.47 23.33
C THR A 13 -16.70 -30.30 22.36
N LEU A 14 -16.58 -29.08 22.87
CA LEU A 14 -16.31 -27.89 22.05
C LEU A 14 -14.89 -28.04 21.49
N LYS A 15 -14.76 -28.55 20.27
CA LYS A 15 -13.50 -28.43 19.52
C LYS A 15 -13.52 -27.07 18.83
N MET A 16 -12.63 -26.21 19.33
CA MET A 16 -12.29 -24.89 18.85
C MET A 16 -12.25 -24.84 17.33
N THR A 17 -13.02 -23.93 16.73
CA THR A 17 -12.76 -23.43 15.39
C THR A 17 -11.39 -22.75 15.42
N GLN A 18 -10.38 -23.48 14.95
CA GLN A 18 -9.06 -22.95 14.69
C GLN A 18 -9.22 -21.98 13.51
N ASN A 19 -9.39 -20.69 13.84
CA ASN A 19 -9.43 -19.60 12.89
C ASN A 19 -7.99 -19.42 12.40
N ASP A 20 -7.63 -20.07 11.30
CA ASP A 20 -6.45 -19.73 10.51
C ASP A 20 -6.70 -18.33 9.93
N ALA A 21 -6.46 -17.30 10.75
CA ALA A 21 -6.44 -15.94 10.30
C ALA A 21 -5.18 -15.78 9.45
N SER A 22 -5.31 -16.01 8.14
CA SER A 22 -4.28 -15.68 7.16
C SER A 22 -3.81 -14.25 7.40
N VAL A 23 -2.50 -14.06 7.57
CA VAL A 23 -1.92 -12.72 7.74
C VAL A 23 -2.36 -11.86 6.54
N PRO A 24 -3.05 -10.73 6.75
CA PRO A 24 -3.51 -9.88 5.66
C PRO A 24 -2.33 -9.43 4.78
N LEU A 25 -2.56 -9.31 3.48
CA LEU A 25 -1.53 -8.87 2.54
C LEU A 25 -1.03 -7.47 2.94
N LEU A 26 0.25 -7.19 2.73
CA LEU A 26 0.84 -5.88 3.02
C LEU A 26 0.04 -4.75 2.37
N SER A 27 -0.40 -4.95 1.13
CA SER A 27 -1.23 -3.99 0.39
C SER A 27 -2.54 -3.66 1.12
N ASP A 28 -3.23 -4.66 1.67
CA ASP A 28 -4.49 -4.44 2.39
C ASP A 28 -4.27 -3.64 3.67
N ARG A 29 -3.19 -3.96 4.39
CA ARG A 29 -2.83 -3.26 5.62
C ARG A 29 -2.41 -1.81 5.34
N LEU A 30 -1.68 -1.56 4.26
CA LEU A 30 -1.31 -0.22 3.82
C LEU A 30 -2.51 0.59 3.34
N ILE A 31 -3.47 -0.02 2.63
CA ILE A 31 -4.74 0.63 2.27
C ILE A 31 -5.52 1.02 3.52
N ALA A 32 -5.63 0.11 4.48
CA ALA A 32 -6.32 0.37 5.74
C ALA A 32 -5.66 1.53 6.51
N TRP A 33 -4.32 1.53 6.61
CA TRP A 33 -3.58 2.63 7.22
C TRP A 33 -3.79 3.96 6.48
N ALA A 34 -3.69 3.94 5.15
CA ALA A 34 -3.83 5.14 4.33
C ALA A 34 -5.23 5.75 4.39
N GLY A 35 -6.27 4.96 4.68
CA GLY A 35 -7.66 5.40 4.71
C GLY A 35 -7.90 6.68 5.53
N ASP A 36 -7.20 6.82 6.66
CA ASP A 36 -7.32 7.96 7.57
C ASP A 36 -6.28 9.08 7.33
N ARG A 37 -5.44 8.96 6.29
CA ARG A 37 -4.40 9.93 5.92
C ARG A 37 -4.94 10.98 4.95
N ASP A 38 -4.15 12.01 4.64
CA ASP A 38 -4.55 13.00 3.64
C ASP A 38 -4.61 12.40 2.21
N VAL A 39 -5.19 13.15 1.28
CA VAL A 39 -5.41 12.71 -0.09
C VAL A 39 -4.11 12.39 -0.84
N GLY A 40 -3.02 13.08 -0.51
CA GLY A 40 -1.71 12.86 -1.10
C GLY A 40 -1.11 11.52 -0.66
N GLU A 41 -1.10 11.26 0.64
CA GLU A 41 -0.63 9.97 1.17
C GLU A 41 -1.47 8.80 0.63
N ARG A 42 -2.81 8.94 0.57
CA ARG A 42 -3.67 7.92 -0.03
C ARG A 42 -3.34 7.66 -1.49
N ALA A 43 -3.15 8.70 -2.28
CA ALA A 43 -2.81 8.58 -3.69
C ALA A 43 -1.43 7.93 -3.90
N ALA A 44 -0.45 8.29 -3.07
CA ALA A 44 0.90 7.73 -3.10
C ALA A 44 0.92 6.24 -2.75
N VAL A 45 0.23 5.83 -1.68
CA VAL A 45 0.09 4.40 -1.32
C VAL A 45 -0.58 3.63 -2.44
N ALA A 46 -1.66 4.15 -3.00
CA ALA A 46 -2.36 3.51 -4.11
C ALA A 46 -1.45 3.37 -5.34
N ALA A 47 -0.59 4.35 -5.64
CA ALA A 47 0.36 4.26 -6.73
C ALA A 47 1.44 3.18 -6.49
N LEU A 48 1.98 3.07 -5.27
CA LEU A 48 2.96 2.03 -4.92
C LEU A 48 2.39 0.61 -5.02
N ILE A 49 1.18 0.41 -4.50
CA ILE A 49 0.50 -0.89 -4.55
C ILE A 49 0.27 -1.30 -5.99
N GLU A 50 -0.13 -0.34 -6.82
CA GLU A 50 -0.39 -0.59 -8.23
C GLU A 50 0.89 -0.85 -9.04
N GLU A 51 1.99 -0.19 -8.68
CA GLU A 51 3.28 -0.50 -9.28
C GLU A 51 3.78 -1.89 -8.91
N GLY A 52 3.49 -2.38 -7.70
CA GLY A 52 3.66 -3.78 -7.34
C GLY A 52 5.11 -4.27 -7.27
N ASP A 53 5.86 -4.21 -8.37
CA ASP A 53 7.25 -4.67 -8.52
C ASP A 53 8.19 -3.91 -7.56
N ILE A 54 8.12 -2.57 -7.56
CA ILE A 54 8.91 -1.75 -6.62
C ILE A 54 8.53 -2.06 -5.18
N LEU A 55 7.23 -2.15 -4.88
CA LEU A 55 6.75 -2.48 -3.54
C LEU A 55 7.09 -3.93 -3.14
N ALA A 56 7.31 -4.84 -4.09
CA ALA A 56 7.68 -6.22 -3.83
C ALA A 56 9.15 -6.38 -3.42
N ARG A 57 10.01 -5.41 -3.73
CA ARG A 57 11.42 -5.45 -3.36
C ARG A 57 11.60 -5.32 -1.85
N GLY A 58 12.41 -6.21 -1.27
CA GLY A 58 12.71 -6.21 0.16
C GLY A 58 13.40 -4.93 0.64
N ASP A 59 14.37 -4.44 -0.12
CA ASP A 59 15.13 -3.20 0.17
C ASP A 59 14.23 -1.96 0.23
N VAL A 60 13.24 -1.86 -0.67
CA VAL A 60 12.22 -0.82 -0.66
C VAL A 60 11.32 -0.95 0.57
N ARG A 61 10.86 -2.16 0.89
CA ARG A 61 9.98 -2.38 2.06
C ARG A 61 10.70 -2.06 3.37
N ASP A 62 11.92 -2.53 3.54
CA ASP A 62 12.72 -2.29 4.75
C ASP A 62 12.93 -0.79 4.99
N LEU A 63 13.10 -0.03 3.90
CA LEU A 63 13.30 1.42 3.97
C LEU A 63 12.00 2.22 4.09
N LEU A 64 10.92 1.82 3.43
CA LEU A 64 9.67 2.59 3.40
C LEU A 64 8.69 2.17 4.49
N VAL A 65 8.52 0.88 4.69
CA VAL A 65 7.46 0.32 5.52
C VAL A 65 8.00 0.10 6.93
N VAL A 66 7.24 0.56 7.91
CA VAL A 66 7.48 0.24 9.32
C VAL A 66 6.40 -0.74 9.76
N GLU A 67 6.82 -1.94 10.14
CA GLU A 67 5.95 -2.96 10.73
C GLU A 67 6.33 -3.19 12.19
N HIS A 68 5.38 -2.91 13.11
CA HIS A 68 5.55 -3.22 14.53
C HIS A 68 4.27 -3.83 15.10
N GLY A 69 4.27 -5.15 15.28
CA GLY A 69 3.08 -5.90 15.69
C GLY A 69 1.94 -5.70 14.69
N SER A 70 0.83 -5.13 15.13
CA SER A 70 -0.33 -4.84 14.28
C SER A 70 -0.19 -3.55 13.46
N VAL A 71 0.75 -2.67 13.82
CA VAL A 71 0.91 -1.36 13.17
C VAL A 71 1.72 -1.52 11.88
N VAL A 72 1.20 -0.95 10.79
CA VAL A 72 1.92 -0.74 9.54
C VAL A 72 1.75 0.71 9.10
N PHE A 73 2.82 1.33 8.60
CA PHE A 73 2.75 2.64 7.96
C PHE A 73 3.93 2.86 7.02
N CYS A 74 3.82 3.85 6.13
CA CYS A 74 4.94 4.33 5.33
C CYS A 74 5.68 5.45 6.07
N ASP A 75 6.98 5.28 6.30
CA ASP A 75 7.89 6.32 6.81
C ASP A 75 8.45 7.12 5.62
N TRP A 76 7.61 8.02 5.09
CA TRP A 76 7.99 8.87 3.95
C TRP A 76 9.21 9.76 4.21
N PRO A 77 9.36 10.42 5.37
CA PRO A 77 10.55 11.23 5.65
C PRO A 77 11.84 10.40 5.64
N ARG A 78 11.84 9.21 6.26
CA ARG A 78 12.99 8.30 6.21
C ARG A 78 13.30 7.87 4.78
N PHE A 79 12.27 7.49 4.03
CA PHE A 79 12.44 7.07 2.65
C PHE A 79 13.00 8.19 1.77
N GLU A 80 12.44 9.40 1.84
CA GLU A 80 12.91 10.57 1.10
C GLU A 80 14.40 10.86 1.34
N ALA A 81 14.84 10.78 2.59
CA ALA A 81 16.20 11.10 2.99
C ALA A 81 17.24 10.08 2.49
N GLN A 82 16.84 8.84 2.22
CA GLN A 82 17.80 7.72 2.09
C GLN A 82 17.69 6.96 0.77
N TYR A 83 16.54 6.95 0.10
CA TYR A 83 16.30 5.96 -0.96
C TYR A 83 17.30 6.06 -2.12
N ARG A 84 17.77 7.26 -2.48
CA ARG A 84 18.78 7.44 -3.54
C ARG A 84 20.18 6.98 -3.15
N CYS A 85 20.47 6.89 -1.85
CA CYS A 85 21.75 6.43 -1.34
C CYS A 85 21.74 4.92 -1.05
N VAL A 86 20.58 4.36 -0.76
CA VAL A 86 20.42 2.97 -0.31
C VAL A 86 19.99 2.04 -1.45
N LEU A 87 19.12 2.52 -2.35
CA LEU A 87 18.55 1.70 -3.41
C LEU A 87 19.33 1.85 -4.70
N VAL A 88 19.54 0.72 -5.39
CA VAL A 88 19.94 0.71 -6.80
C VAL A 88 18.66 0.74 -7.62
N LEU A 89 18.44 1.86 -8.32
CA LEU A 89 17.24 2.12 -9.11
C LEU A 89 17.62 2.40 -10.56
N ASP A 90 16.81 1.91 -11.50
CA ASP A 90 16.84 2.44 -12.86
C ASP A 90 16.23 3.87 -12.91
N GLU A 91 16.44 4.57 -14.02
CA GLU A 91 15.96 5.96 -14.18
C GLU A 91 14.44 6.08 -14.05
N GLY A 92 13.69 5.08 -14.54
CA GLY A 92 12.24 5.03 -14.46
C GLY A 92 11.73 4.75 -13.04
N GLU A 93 12.41 3.89 -12.29
CA GLU A 93 12.14 3.62 -10.87
C GLU A 93 12.40 4.86 -10.00
N ASP A 94 13.56 5.54 -10.17
CA ASP A 94 13.84 6.79 -9.45
C ASP A 94 12.84 7.89 -9.82
N ALA A 95 12.50 8.03 -11.10
CA ALA A 95 11.51 8.99 -11.54
C ALA A 95 10.14 8.72 -10.91
N PHE A 96 9.71 7.46 -10.91
CA PHE A 96 8.44 7.04 -10.31
C PHE A 96 8.42 7.34 -8.82
N LEU A 97 9.44 6.90 -8.06
CA LEU A 97 9.53 7.12 -6.62
C LEU A 97 9.61 8.62 -6.27
N THR A 98 10.31 9.42 -7.09
CA THR A 98 10.34 10.88 -6.92
C THR A 98 8.93 11.49 -7.00
N LEU A 99 8.13 11.04 -7.97
CA LEU A 99 6.77 11.57 -8.19
C LEU A 99 5.78 11.07 -7.13
N VAL A 100 5.89 9.80 -6.73
CA VAL A 100 5.12 9.24 -5.61
C VAL A 100 5.42 9.99 -4.32
N LEU A 101 6.69 10.25 -4.01
CA LEU A 101 7.08 11.03 -2.83
C LEU A 101 6.49 12.44 -2.87
N ALA A 102 6.50 13.11 -4.02
CA ALA A 102 5.89 14.44 -4.13
C ALA A 102 4.37 14.44 -4.04
N THR A 103 3.74 13.28 -4.23
CA THR A 103 2.31 13.09 -4.00
C THR A 103 2.02 12.96 -2.50
N ALA A 104 2.84 12.19 -1.76
CA ALA A 104 2.70 12.03 -0.30
C ALA A 104 3.16 13.26 0.49
N PHE A 105 4.21 13.94 0.03
CA PHE A 105 4.84 15.08 0.68
C PHE A 105 4.98 16.22 -0.34
N PRO A 106 4.10 17.25 -0.30
CA PRO A 106 4.08 18.30 -1.31
C PRO A 106 5.43 19.02 -1.45
N ARG A 107 6.06 18.88 -2.61
CA ARG A 107 7.34 19.49 -2.95
C ARG A 107 7.45 19.76 -4.45
N LEU A 108 8.41 20.60 -4.83
CA LEU A 108 8.73 20.82 -6.22
C LEU A 108 9.43 19.59 -6.80
N VAL A 109 8.91 19.07 -7.91
CA VAL A 109 9.54 18.01 -8.70
C VAL A 109 9.60 18.45 -10.16
N PRO A 110 10.74 18.24 -10.85
CA PRO A 110 10.83 18.47 -12.27
C PRO A 110 9.87 17.57 -13.05
N LEU A 111 8.94 18.18 -13.81
CA LEU A 111 7.99 17.43 -14.64
C LEU A 111 8.67 16.60 -15.73
N TRP A 112 9.86 16.97 -16.20
CA TRP A 112 10.58 16.21 -17.23
C TRP A 112 10.94 14.78 -16.80
N LYS A 113 10.86 14.44 -15.50
CA LYS A 113 10.96 13.04 -15.03
C LYS A 113 9.92 12.11 -15.65
N VAL A 114 8.82 12.62 -16.20
CA VAL A 114 7.83 11.78 -16.89
C VAL A 114 8.36 11.12 -18.17
N GLU A 115 9.43 11.65 -18.76
CA GLU A 115 10.00 11.15 -20.02
C GLU A 115 10.59 9.73 -19.88
N VAL A 116 11.10 9.39 -18.69
CA VAL A 116 11.79 8.11 -18.42
C VAL A 116 10.94 7.07 -17.71
N LEU A 117 9.66 7.38 -17.40
CA LEU A 117 8.77 6.45 -16.67
C LEU A 117 8.42 5.19 -17.48
N GLY A 118 8.40 5.30 -18.81
CA GLY A 118 7.72 4.33 -19.66
C GLY A 118 6.20 4.36 -19.47
N GLU A 119 5.46 3.67 -20.34
CA GLU A 119 4.00 3.78 -20.41
C GLU A 119 3.30 3.28 -19.14
N ARG A 120 3.79 2.17 -18.58
CA ARG A 120 3.20 1.54 -17.40
C ARG A 120 3.22 2.48 -16.19
N ARG A 121 4.41 2.99 -15.80
CA ARG A 121 4.55 3.87 -14.64
C ARG A 121 3.96 5.24 -14.87
N LEU A 122 3.99 5.76 -16.11
CA LEU A 122 3.27 6.98 -16.46
C LEU A 122 1.77 6.85 -16.20
N GLY A 123 1.14 5.74 -16.63
CA GLY A 123 -0.27 5.48 -16.38
C GLY A 123 -0.63 5.40 -14.91
N ILE A 124 0.28 4.87 -14.07
CA ILE A 124 0.12 4.81 -12.60
C ILE A 124 0.20 6.22 -12.01
N VAL A 125 1.23 7.00 -12.37
CA VAL A 125 1.41 8.37 -11.88
C VAL A 125 0.22 9.25 -12.25
N LEU A 126 -0.25 9.20 -13.49
CA LEU A 126 -1.40 10.00 -13.94
C LEU A 126 -2.68 9.66 -13.15
N ARG A 127 -2.88 8.39 -12.80
CA ARG A 127 -3.98 7.98 -11.91
C ARG A 127 -3.75 8.40 -10.46
N GLY A 128 -2.52 8.46 -9.99
CA GLY A 128 -2.17 9.07 -8.71
C GLY A 128 -2.55 10.55 -8.66
N LEU A 129 -2.19 11.31 -9.68
CA LEU A 129 -2.55 12.73 -9.82
C LEU A 129 -4.06 12.93 -9.97
N ALA A 130 -4.75 12.04 -10.68
CA ALA A 130 -6.21 12.01 -10.75
C ALA A 130 -6.83 11.89 -9.36
N ARG A 131 -6.37 10.91 -8.57
CA ARG A 131 -6.83 10.67 -7.20
C ARG A 131 -6.55 11.89 -6.31
N LEU A 132 -5.40 12.54 -6.47
CA LEU A 132 -5.06 13.78 -5.77
C LEU A 132 -6.07 14.90 -6.05
N ALA A 133 -6.52 15.02 -7.30
CA ALA A 133 -7.55 15.97 -7.71
C ALA A 133 -8.99 15.54 -7.32
N GLY A 134 -9.16 14.43 -6.60
CA GLY A 134 -10.47 13.87 -6.25
C GLY A 134 -11.17 13.18 -7.43
N CYS A 135 -10.47 12.94 -8.55
CA CYS A 135 -11.00 12.26 -9.72
C CYS A 135 -10.72 10.76 -9.66
N THR A 136 -11.78 9.94 -9.70
CA THR A 136 -11.67 8.47 -9.70
C THR A 136 -11.80 7.85 -11.09
N THR A 137 -12.21 8.64 -12.10
CA THR A 137 -12.54 8.17 -13.46
C THR A 137 -11.76 8.94 -14.53
N LEU A 138 -10.43 8.92 -14.46
CA LEU A 138 -9.61 9.49 -15.53
C LEU A 138 -9.29 8.41 -16.57
N ALA A 139 -9.79 8.61 -17.79
CA ALA A 139 -9.39 7.80 -18.94
C ALA A 139 -8.00 8.26 -19.41
N VAL A 140 -6.98 7.45 -19.13
CA VAL A 140 -5.63 7.68 -19.66
C VAL A 140 -5.55 6.96 -21.01
N GLY A 141 -5.45 7.75 -22.08
CA GLY A 141 -5.31 7.20 -23.44
C GLY A 141 -4.01 6.41 -23.59
N VAL A 142 -4.02 5.44 -24.50
CA VAL A 142 -2.83 4.68 -24.90
C VAL A 142 -2.12 5.45 -26.02
N ARG A 143 -0.79 5.47 -26.07
CA ARG A 143 -0.08 5.98 -27.26
C ARG A 143 -0.35 5.03 -28.43
N SER A 144 -0.59 5.62 -29.60
CA SER A 144 -0.66 4.95 -30.89
C SER A 144 0.71 4.85 -31.54
#